data_AF-A0A968H0R3-F1
#
_entry.id   AF-A0A968H0R3-F1
#
_cell.length_a   1.000
_cell.length_b   1.000
_cell.length_c   1.000
_cell.angle_alpha   90.00
_cell.angle_beta   90.00
_cell.angle_gamma   90.00
#
_symmetry.space_group_name_H-M   'P 1'
#
loop_
_entity.id
_entity.type
_entity.pdbx_description
1 polymer ?
#
loop_
_entity_poly.entity_id
_entity_poly.type
_entity_poly.pdbx_seq_one_letter_code
_entity_poly.pdbx_strand_id
1 'polypeptide(L)'
;MTIFTLWFENFPNNLPALIVSVGVAVAFVYIFFKAASSADGRSKWVKRMTGPNGKWFWGLMFVLWAVVFGIGLQLVPHTGANSPYGGLGLIALFTGFFISMGFLWSVIGE
;
A
#
# COMPACT_ATOMS: atom_id res chain seq x y z
N MET A 1 -27.82 -14.64 0.27
CA MET A 1 -27.24 -13.72 1.28
C MET A 1 -26.20 -12.87 0.58
N THR A 2 -26.39 -11.55 0.47
CA THR A 2 -25.37 -10.65 -0.12
C THR A 2 -24.68 -9.90 1.01
N ILE A 3 -23.40 -9.54 0.84
CA ILE A 3 -22.61 -8.83 1.87
C ILE A 3 -23.30 -7.54 2.36
N PHE A 4 -24.08 -6.91 1.49
CA PHE A 4 -24.81 -5.68 1.80
C PHE A 4 -26.03 -5.88 2.71
N THR A 5 -26.61 -7.08 2.79
CA THR A 5 -27.78 -7.33 3.64
C THR A 5 -27.43 -7.72 5.07
N LEU A 6 -26.17 -8.13 5.33
CA LEU A 6 -25.70 -8.59 6.65
C LEU A 6 -25.90 -7.57 7.78
N TRP A 7 -25.86 -6.27 7.47
CA TRP A 7 -26.00 -5.18 8.44
C TRP A 7 -27.44 -4.98 8.92
N PHE A 8 -28.41 -5.36 8.09
CA PHE A 8 -29.84 -5.24 8.36
C PHE A 8 -30.46 -6.55 8.85
N GLU A 9 -29.75 -7.66 8.67
CA GLU A 9 -30.13 -8.98 9.14
C GLU A 9 -29.76 -9.13 10.63
N ASN A 10 -30.65 -9.68 11.46
CA ASN A 10 -30.46 -9.82 12.93
C ASN A 10 -30.24 -8.50 13.69
N PHE A 11 -30.94 -7.44 13.30
CA PHE A 11 -31.00 -6.22 14.10
C PHE A 11 -31.73 -6.51 15.44
N PRO A 12 -31.20 -6.08 16.61
CA PRO A 12 -30.11 -5.13 16.83
C PRO A 12 -28.73 -5.73 17.11
N ASN A 13 -28.50 -7.05 17.05
CA ASN A 13 -27.20 -7.63 17.41
C ASN A 13 -26.04 -7.20 16.49
N ASN A 14 -26.34 -6.81 15.24
CA ASN A 14 -25.34 -6.36 14.27
C ASN A 14 -25.08 -4.84 14.26
N LEU A 15 -25.75 -4.06 15.13
CA LEU A 15 -25.52 -2.62 15.31
C LEU A 15 -24.07 -2.26 15.65
N PRO A 16 -23.37 -2.98 16.55
CA PRO A 16 -21.98 -2.68 16.87
C PRO A 16 -21.06 -2.80 15.65
N ALA A 17 -21.27 -3.80 14.80
CA ALA A 17 -20.49 -3.98 13.57
C ALA A 17 -20.70 -2.81 12.59
N LEU A 18 -21.94 -2.33 12.45
CA LEU A 18 -22.27 -1.17 11.63
C LEU A 18 -21.58 0.11 12.14
N ILE A 19 -21.58 0.34 13.45
CA ILE A 19 -20.94 1.52 14.05
C ILE A 19 -19.42 1.48 13.82
N VAL A 20 -18.80 0.31 13.96
CA VAL A 20 -17.36 0.15 13.74
C VAL A 20 -17.00 0.39 12.27
N SER A 21 -17.76 -0.17 11.33
CA SER A 21 -17.48 -0.01 9.89
C SER A 21 -17.67 1.43 9.43
N VAL A 22 -18.73 2.12 9.90
CA VAL A 22 -18.95 3.56 9.67
C VAL A 22 -17.80 4.37 10.28
N GLY A 23 -17.38 4.06 11.50
CA GLY A 23 -16.26 4.73 12.16
C GLY A 23 -14.96 4.62 11.36
N VAL A 24 -14.65 3.43 10.84
CA VAL A 24 -13.47 3.21 9.99
C VAL A 24 -13.59 3.99 8.67
N ALA A 25 -14.75 3.99 8.03
CA ALA A 25 -14.98 4.74 6.80
C ALA A 25 -14.78 6.25 7.00
N VAL A 26 -15.35 6.81 8.09
CA VAL A 26 -15.17 8.22 8.46
C VAL A 26 -13.70 8.53 8.75
N ALA A 27 -13.00 7.63 9.43
CA ALA A 27 -11.57 7.80 9.69
C ALA A 27 -10.75 7.87 8.40
N PHE A 28 -11.01 7.01 7.42
CA PHE A 28 -10.36 7.06 6.12
C PHE A 28 -10.63 8.39 5.40
N VAL A 29 -11.89 8.81 5.33
CA VAL A 29 -12.27 10.09 4.70
C VAL A 29 -11.56 11.26 5.37
N TYR A 30 -11.52 11.27 6.71
CA TYR A 30 -10.83 12.31 7.47
C TYR A 30 -9.31 12.33 7.18
N ILE A 31 -8.66 11.17 7.16
CA ILE A 31 -7.22 11.07 6.86
C ILE A 31 -6.93 11.59 5.44
N PHE A 32 -7.71 11.17 4.45
CA PHE A 32 -7.53 11.61 3.07
C PHE A 32 -7.78 13.11 2.90
N PHE A 33 -8.85 13.63 3.49
CA PHE A 33 -9.16 15.05 3.47
C PHE A 33 -8.05 15.89 4.12
N LYS A 34 -7.55 15.45 5.27
CA LYS A 34 -6.44 16.13 5.97
C LYS A 34 -5.14 16.05 5.18
N ALA A 35 -4.84 14.92 4.54
CA ALA A 35 -3.67 14.76 3.69
C ALA A 35 -3.74 15.67 2.45
N ALA A 36 -4.91 15.75 1.81
CA ALA A 36 -5.14 16.61 0.64
C ALA A 36 -5.11 18.11 0.98
N SER A 37 -5.58 18.48 2.17
CA SER A 37 -5.61 19.86 2.66
C SER A 37 -4.25 20.32 3.21
N SER A 38 -3.29 19.41 3.39
CA SER A 38 -1.93 19.75 3.81
C SER A 38 -1.19 20.38 2.63
N ALA A 39 -1.37 21.69 2.48
CA ALA A 39 -0.59 22.54 1.58
C ALA A 39 0.83 22.82 2.10
N ASP A 40 1.21 22.23 3.24
CA ASP A 40 2.55 22.38 3.80
C ASP A 40 3.57 21.72 2.88
N GLY A 41 4.48 22.54 2.36
CA GLY A 41 5.55 22.09 1.49
C GLY A 41 6.26 20.86 2.06
N ARG A 42 6.68 19.97 1.16
CA ARG A 42 7.37 18.70 1.39
C ARG A 42 8.02 18.61 2.78
N SER A 43 7.48 17.75 3.66
CA SER A 43 8.03 17.47 4.99
C SER A 43 9.55 17.28 4.95
N LYS A 44 10.28 17.73 5.99
CA LYS A 44 11.74 17.57 6.09
C LYS A 44 12.18 16.12 5.90
N TRP A 45 11.35 15.16 6.31
CA TRP A 45 11.59 13.73 6.10
C TRP A 45 11.46 13.33 4.64
N VAL A 46 10.41 13.79 3.97
CA VAL A 46 10.21 13.56 2.53
C VAL A 46 11.34 14.21 1.73
N LYS A 47 11.79 15.42 2.09
CA LYS A 47 12.94 16.10 1.47
C LYS A 47 14.24 15.31 1.64
N ARG A 48 14.43 14.60 2.76
CA ARG A 48 15.58 13.71 2.94
C ARG A 48 15.48 12.44 2.08
N MET A 49 14.29 11.86 1.98
CA MET A 49 14.06 10.67 1.15
C MET A 49 14.13 10.94 -0.36
N THR A 50 13.82 12.17 -0.78
CA THR A 50 13.85 12.58 -2.19
C THR A 50 14.92 13.64 -2.46
N GLY A 51 15.95 13.72 -1.62
CA GLY A 51 17.10 14.58 -1.84
C GLY A 51 18.17 13.89 -2.70
N PRO A 52 19.32 14.53 -2.96
CA PRO A 52 20.38 14.02 -3.84
C PRO A 52 20.93 12.64 -3.44
N ASN A 53 20.89 12.31 -2.14
CA ASN A 53 21.30 10.99 -1.64
C ASN A 53 20.19 9.91 -1.75
N GLY A 54 18.97 10.30 -2.12
CA GLY A 54 17.82 9.40 -2.27
C GLY A 54 18.02 8.35 -3.36
N LYS A 55 18.78 8.67 -4.43
CA LYS A 55 19.06 7.73 -5.53
C LYS A 55 19.73 6.44 -5.06
N TRP A 56 20.63 6.52 -4.09
CA TRP A 56 21.30 5.35 -3.54
C TRP A 56 20.36 4.51 -2.67
N PHE A 57 19.54 5.17 -1.84
CA PHE A 57 18.55 4.49 -1.02
C PHE A 57 17.51 3.75 -1.86
N TRP A 58 16.91 4.44 -2.83
CA TRP A 58 15.89 3.87 -3.71
C TRP A 58 16.48 2.85 -4.69
N GLY A 59 17.69 3.09 -5.20
CA GLY A 59 18.40 2.14 -6.05
C GLY A 59 18.72 0.83 -5.32
N LEU A 60 19.20 0.92 -4.07
CA LEU A 60 19.45 -0.27 -3.25
C LEU A 60 18.15 -1.00 -2.91
N MET A 61 17.08 -0.28 -2.57
CA MET A 61 15.75 -0.87 -2.36
C MET A 61 15.22 -1.56 -3.61
N PHE A 62 15.45 -1.01 -4.80
CA PHE A 62 15.04 -1.60 -6.07
C PHE A 62 15.77 -2.92 -6.33
N VAL A 63 17.09 -2.97 -6.13
CA VAL A 63 17.88 -4.20 -6.26
C VAL A 63 17.41 -5.24 -5.25
N LEU A 64 17.22 -4.83 -3.99
CA LEU A 64 16.80 -5.74 -2.92
C LEU A 64 15.39 -6.30 -3.19
N TRP A 65 14.46 -5.47 -3.65
CA TRP A 65 13.14 -5.89 -4.11
C TRP A 65 13.23 -6.90 -5.27
N ALA A 66 14.06 -6.61 -6.27
CA ALA A 66 14.24 -7.49 -7.43
C ALA A 66 14.82 -8.86 -7.03
N VAL A 67 15.74 -8.90 -6.07
CA VAL A 67 16.28 -10.15 -5.51
C VAL A 67 15.20 -10.91 -4.74
N VAL A 68 14.52 -10.24 -3.80
CA VAL A 68 13.54 -10.87 -2.90
C VAL A 68 12.34 -11.42 -3.69
N PHE A 69 11.76 -10.64 -4.60
CA PHE A 69 10.59 -11.08 -5.36
C PHE A 69 10.95 -11.80 -6.65
N GLY A 70 12.05 -11.44 -7.31
CA GLY A 70 12.50 -12.12 -8.53
C GLY A 70 12.95 -13.57 -8.27
N ILE A 71 13.62 -13.82 -7.14
CA ILE A 71 14.01 -15.19 -6.73
C ILE A 71 12.96 -15.80 -5.81
N GLY A 72 12.45 -15.05 -4.83
CA GLY A 72 11.54 -15.58 -3.82
C GLY A 72 10.19 -16.03 -4.38
N LEU A 73 9.66 -15.38 -5.42
CA LEU A 73 8.42 -15.84 -6.06
C LEU A 73 8.61 -17.16 -6.82
N GLN A 74 9.82 -17.47 -7.30
CA GLN A 74 10.10 -18.76 -7.95
C GLN A 74 10.01 -19.94 -6.98
N LEU A 75 10.24 -19.69 -5.69
CA LEU A 75 10.14 -20.70 -4.63
C LEU A 75 8.68 -20.98 -4.21
N VAL A 76 7.72 -20.16 -4.66
CA VAL A 76 6.31 -20.32 -4.31
C VAL A 76 5.63 -21.23 -5.34
N PRO A 77 4.89 -22.27 -4.90
CA PRO A 77 4.14 -23.14 -5.80
C PRO A 77 3.18 -22.34 -6.68
N HIS A 78 3.31 -22.50 -7.99
CA HIS A 78 2.60 -21.71 -9.02
C HIS A 78 1.49 -22.50 -9.72
N THR A 79 1.29 -23.76 -9.31
CA THR A 79 0.26 -24.65 -9.85
C THR A 79 -0.93 -24.74 -8.89
N GLY A 80 -2.05 -24.11 -9.25
CA GLY A 80 -3.34 -24.25 -8.56
C GLY A 80 -4.07 -22.92 -8.34
N ALA A 81 -5.40 -22.95 -8.46
CA ALA A 81 -6.29 -21.80 -8.27
C ALA A 81 -6.30 -21.25 -6.83
N ASN A 82 -5.80 -22.03 -5.86
CA ASN A 82 -5.68 -21.66 -4.45
C ASN A 82 -4.21 -21.53 -4.02
N SER A 83 -3.35 -21.00 -4.91
CA SER A 83 -1.94 -20.79 -4.59
C SER A 83 -1.69 -19.37 -4.03
N PRO A 84 -0.85 -19.22 -2.99
CA PRO A 84 -0.45 -17.91 -2.45
C PRO A 84 0.27 -16.99 -3.45
N TYR A 85 0.67 -17.53 -4.62
CA TYR A 85 1.43 -16.84 -5.64
C TYR A 85 0.75 -15.55 -6.13
N GLY A 86 -0.56 -15.58 -6.34
CA GLY A 86 -1.30 -14.40 -6.82
C GLY A 86 -1.24 -13.22 -5.85
N GLY A 87 -1.48 -13.47 -4.55
CA GLY A 87 -1.42 -12.44 -3.52
C GLY A 87 -0.02 -11.89 -3.30
N LEU A 88 0.99 -12.77 -3.26
CA LEU A 88 2.40 -12.38 -3.14
C LEU A 88 2.88 -11.59 -4.36
N GLY A 89 2.45 -11.97 -5.56
CA GLY A 89 2.73 -11.22 -6.79
C GLY A 89 2.11 -9.83 -6.81
N LEU A 90 0.92 -9.67 -6.23
CA LEU A 90 0.23 -8.38 -6.14
C LEU A 90 0.95 -7.43 -5.16
N ILE A 91 1.43 -7.96 -4.03
CA ILE A 91 2.30 -7.24 -3.10
C ILE A 91 3.62 -6.87 -3.80
N ALA A 92 4.24 -7.81 -4.53
CA ALA A 92 5.47 -7.56 -5.27
C ALA A 92 5.29 -6.41 -6.27
N LEU A 93 4.18 -6.41 -7.03
CA LEU A 93 3.89 -5.39 -8.03
C LEU A 93 3.69 -4.01 -7.40
N PHE A 94 2.89 -3.89 -6.34
CA PHE A 94 2.68 -2.60 -5.68
C PHE A 94 3.95 -2.09 -5.00
N THR A 95 4.67 -2.93 -4.27
CA THR A 95 5.93 -2.53 -3.63
C THR A 95 6.97 -2.10 -4.67
N GLY A 96 7.11 -2.84 -5.77
CA GLY A 96 8.01 -2.52 -6.87
C GLY A 96 7.65 -1.20 -7.56
N PHE A 97 6.36 -0.94 -7.79
CA PHE A 97 5.89 0.32 -8.36
C PHE A 97 6.28 1.51 -7.48
N PHE A 98 6.04 1.45 -6.17
CA PHE A 98 6.39 2.54 -5.26
C PHE A 98 7.90 2.75 -5.12
N ILE A 99 8.69 1.67 -5.09
CA ILE A 99 10.16 1.75 -5.04
C ILE A 99 10.71 2.38 -6.32
N SER A 100 10.20 1.95 -7.49
CA SER A 100 10.60 2.50 -8.79
C SER A 100 10.21 3.96 -8.94
N MET A 101 9.00 4.34 -8.50
CA MET A 101 8.55 5.72 -8.53
C MET A 101 9.36 6.61 -7.58
N GLY A 102 9.72 6.09 -6.40
CA GLY A 102 10.64 6.74 -5.47
C GLY A 102 12.03 6.97 -6.07
N PHE A 103 12.55 5.98 -6.80
CA PHE A 103 13.82 6.09 -7.52
C PHE A 103 13.76 7.18 -8.60
N LEU A 104 12.75 7.14 -9.48
CA LEU A 104 12.57 8.14 -10.53
C LEU A 104 12.49 9.56 -9.96
N TRP A 105 11.70 9.76 -8.91
CA TRP A 105 11.59 11.06 -8.25
C TRP A 105 12.89 11.51 -7.58
N SER A 106 13.72 10.58 -7.10
CA SER A 106 15.02 10.92 -6.52
C SER A 106 16.07 11.34 -7.54
N VAL A 107 15.91 10.94 -8.81
CA VAL A 107 16.82 11.32 -9.91
C VAL A 107 16.36 12.60 -10.60
N ILE A 108 15.04 12.78 -10.79
CA ILE A 108 14.48 13.98 -11.45
C ILE A 108 14.64 15.25 -10.59
N GLY A 109 14.73 15.08 -9.27
CA GLY A 109 14.90 16.20 -8.33
C GLY A 109 16.32 16.74 -8.18
N GLU A 110 17.29 16.24 -8.96
CA GLU A 110 18.68 16.74 -9.03
C GLU A 110 18.84 17.91 -10.02
#